data_AF-A0A838K087-F1
#
_entry.id   AF-A0A838K087-F1
#
_cell.length_a   1.000
_cell.length_b   1.000
_cell.length_c   1.000
_cell.angle_alpha   90.00
_cell.angle_beta   90.00
_cell.angle_gamma   90.00
#
_symmetry.space_group_name_H-M   'P 1'
#
loop_
_entity.id
_entity.type
_entity.pdbx_description
1 polymer ?
#
loop_
_entity_poly.entity_id
_entity_poly.type
_entity_poly.pdbx_seq_one_letter_code
_entity_poly.pdbx_strand_id
1 'polypeptide(L)'
;MGAFFGALPDVVVALWEFGRGWAGIAITLGSILLTAALLFGAKALRDTHGWLASILGMMGATIAAWWAFGVLPSAWIYFMDGQRDLLEGVVIPEALGIGGRVMSANFYQVFRDVVVMAETTVAMLAFAVMAVAVQKRYPRALAQDEQARPQSGGYK
;
A
#
# COMPACT_ATOMS: atom_id res chain seq x y z
N MET A 1 13.40 5.31 -29.19
CA MET A 1 13.36 4.04 -28.41
C MET A 1 14.70 3.70 -27.77
N GLY A 2 15.86 3.89 -28.43
CA GLY A 2 17.17 3.58 -27.82
C GLY A 2 17.48 4.32 -26.51
N ALA A 3 17.11 5.59 -26.37
CA ALA A 3 17.33 6.36 -25.14
C ALA A 3 16.49 5.84 -23.94
N PHE A 4 15.26 5.41 -24.17
CA PHE A 4 14.40 4.82 -23.15
C PHE A 4 15.00 3.52 -22.59
N PHE A 5 15.34 2.58 -23.46
CA PHE A 5 15.94 1.31 -23.03
C PHE A 5 17.36 1.49 -22.46
N GLY A 6 18.09 2.51 -22.92
CA GLY A 6 19.40 2.89 -22.39
C GLY A 6 19.35 3.48 -20.98
N ALA A 7 18.26 4.16 -20.61
CA ALA A 7 18.07 4.74 -19.28
C ALA A 7 17.51 3.75 -18.24
N LEU A 8 16.97 2.60 -18.67
CA LEU A 8 16.39 1.60 -17.75
C LEU A 8 17.39 1.09 -16.68
N PRO A 9 18.66 0.79 -17.00
CA PRO A 9 19.63 0.39 -15.98
C PRO A 9 19.82 1.45 -14.90
N ASP A 10 19.93 2.72 -15.31
CA ASP A 10 20.12 3.85 -14.39
C ASP A 10 18.88 4.05 -13.52
N VAL A 11 17.67 3.88 -14.08
CA VAL A 11 16.42 3.91 -13.31
C VAL A 11 16.37 2.78 -12.27
N VAL A 12 16.83 1.58 -12.61
CA VAL A 12 16.89 0.45 -11.67
C VAL A 12 17.89 0.72 -10.55
N VAL A 13 19.06 1.27 -10.87
CA VAL A 13 20.06 1.66 -9.87
C VAL A 13 19.51 2.76 -8.96
N ALA A 14 18.88 3.79 -9.54
CA ALA A 14 18.25 4.87 -8.78
C ALA A 14 17.16 4.34 -7.84
N LEU A 15 16.35 3.37 -8.29
CA LEU A 15 15.33 2.73 -7.46
C LEU A 15 15.97 1.92 -6.32
N TRP A 16 17.07 1.22 -6.60
CA TRP A 16 17.81 0.46 -5.59
C TRP A 16 18.40 1.38 -4.51
N GLU A 17 19.02 2.48 -4.91
CA GLU A 17 19.59 3.48 -3.99
C GLU A 17 18.51 4.19 -3.19
N PHE A 18 17.41 4.58 -3.84
CA PHE A 18 16.24 5.15 -3.17
C PHE A 18 15.67 4.21 -2.11
N GLY A 19 15.57 2.91 -2.44
CA GLY A 19 15.18 1.86 -1.52
C GLY A 19 16.20 1.57 -0.40
N ARG A 20 17.33 2.29 -0.33
CA ARG A 20 18.45 2.03 0.60
C ARG A 20 18.97 0.59 0.47
N GLY A 21 18.88 0.02 -0.73
CA GLY A 21 19.26 -1.34 -1.08
C GLY A 21 18.74 -2.39 -0.12
N TRP A 22 19.65 -3.19 0.45
CA TRP A 22 19.32 -4.30 1.35
C TRP A 22 18.60 -3.88 2.63
N ALA A 23 18.85 -2.67 3.13
CA ALA A 23 18.20 -2.19 4.35
C ALA A 23 16.69 -1.99 4.12
N GLY A 24 16.28 -1.40 2.99
CA GLY A 24 14.86 -1.25 2.66
C GLY A 24 14.17 -2.59 2.41
N ILE A 25 14.87 -3.54 1.77
CA ILE A 25 14.35 -4.90 1.61
C ILE A 25 14.12 -5.55 2.97
N ALA A 26 15.09 -5.47 3.89
CA ALA A 26 14.97 -6.04 5.23
C ALA A 26 13.81 -5.41 6.02
N ILE A 27 13.62 -4.10 5.93
CA ILE A 27 12.51 -3.38 6.58
C ILE A 27 11.17 -3.84 5.98
N THR A 28 11.08 -3.93 4.65
CA THR A 28 9.86 -4.31 3.95
C THR A 28 9.47 -5.75 4.29
N LEU A 29 10.42 -6.68 4.19
CA LEU A 29 10.21 -8.08 4.56
C LEU A 29 9.88 -8.23 6.05
N GLY A 30 10.59 -7.52 6.92
CA GLY A 30 10.32 -7.51 8.36
C GLY A 30 8.89 -7.03 8.65
N SER A 31 8.41 -6.00 7.96
CA SER A 31 7.05 -5.50 8.12
C SER A 31 5.99 -6.48 7.60
N ILE A 32 6.25 -7.14 6.47
CA ILE A 32 5.39 -8.21 5.93
C ILE A 32 5.30 -9.37 6.92
N LEU A 33 6.44 -9.84 7.44
CA LEU A 33 6.50 -10.93 8.41
C LEU A 33 5.79 -10.57 9.72
N LEU A 34 5.98 -9.34 10.21
CA LEU A 34 5.27 -8.84 11.40
C LEU A 34 3.76 -8.80 11.18
N THR A 35 3.31 -8.27 10.03
CA THR A 35 1.89 -8.24 9.67
C THR A 35 1.32 -9.65 9.60
N ALA A 36 2.02 -10.58 8.93
CA ALA A 36 1.61 -11.97 8.86
C ALA A 36 1.53 -12.61 10.25
N ALA A 37 2.53 -12.42 11.10
CA ALA A 37 2.56 -12.95 12.47
C ALA A 37 1.36 -12.46 13.29
N LEU A 38 1.01 -11.18 13.19
CA LEU A 38 -0.17 -10.61 13.86
C LEU A 38 -1.47 -11.23 13.34
N LEU A 39 -1.62 -11.39 12.02
CA LEU A 39 -2.81 -12.01 11.43
C LEU A 39 -2.93 -13.51 11.75
N PHE A 40 -1.81 -14.24 11.78
CA PHE A 40 -1.78 -15.63 12.21
C PHE A 40 -2.11 -15.77 13.70
N GLY A 41 -1.58 -14.89 14.55
CA GLY A 41 -1.93 -14.81 15.97
C GLY A 41 -3.42 -14.51 16.18
N ALA A 42 -3.96 -13.59 15.39
CA ALA A 42 -5.39 -13.28 15.40
C ALA A 42 -6.24 -14.50 15.03
N LYS A 43 -5.83 -15.25 14.01
CA LYS A 43 -6.52 -16.48 13.60
C LYS A 43 -6.44 -17.57 14.67
N ALA A 44 -5.28 -17.76 15.30
CA ALA A 44 -5.06 -18.80 16.29
C ALA A 44 -5.82 -18.54 17.60
N LEU A 45 -5.91 -17.29 18.03
CA LEU A 45 -6.58 -16.90 19.27
C LEU A 45 -8.08 -16.66 19.10
N ARG A 46 -8.59 -16.69 17.87
CA ARG A 46 -9.98 -16.35 17.54
C ARG A 46 -11.01 -17.08 18.38
N ASP A 47 -10.85 -18.38 18.55
CA ASP A 47 -11.87 -19.23 19.17
C ASP A 47 -11.73 -19.32 20.69
N THR A 48 -10.59 -18.89 21.25
CA THR A 48 -10.32 -18.95 22.70
C THR A 48 -10.34 -17.59 23.38
N HIS A 49 -9.88 -16.54 22.69
CA HIS A 49 -9.73 -15.18 23.21
C HIS A 49 -10.04 -14.17 22.09
N GLY A 50 -11.34 -13.99 21.79
CA GLY A 50 -11.80 -13.18 20.66
C GLY A 50 -11.37 -11.72 20.73
N TRP A 51 -11.25 -11.17 21.94
CA TRP A 51 -10.75 -9.81 22.16
C TRP A 51 -9.27 -9.65 21.79
N LEU A 52 -8.41 -10.62 22.14
CA LEU A 52 -6.99 -10.61 21.74
C LEU A 52 -6.85 -10.78 20.24
N ALA A 53 -7.64 -11.68 19.66
CA ALA A 53 -7.68 -11.86 18.22
C ALA A 53 -8.05 -10.57 17.48
N SER A 54 -9.01 -9.81 18.02
CA SER A 54 -9.43 -8.53 17.46
C SER A 54 -8.32 -7.47 17.53
N ILE A 55 -7.59 -7.38 18.65
CA ILE A 55 -6.46 -6.46 18.81
C ILE A 55 -5.35 -6.80 17.80
N LEU A 56 -4.93 -8.06 17.72
CA LEU A 56 -3.88 -8.48 16.80
C LEU A 56 -4.30 -8.26 15.33
N GLY A 57 -5.55 -8.57 15.00
CA GLY A 57 -6.12 -8.31 13.69
C GLY A 57 -6.11 -6.82 13.33
N MET A 58 -6.49 -5.95 14.28
CA MET A 58 -6.49 -4.51 14.09
C MET A 58 -5.07 -3.95 13.93
N MET A 59 -4.10 -4.44 14.72
CA MET A 59 -2.70 -4.05 14.56
C MET A 59 -2.16 -4.42 13.18
N GLY A 60 -2.42 -5.66 12.71
CA GLY A 60 -2.03 -6.09 11.37
C GLY A 60 -2.69 -5.26 10.27
N ALA A 61 -4.00 -4.99 10.40
CA ALA A 61 -4.75 -4.15 9.47
C ALA A 61 -4.20 -2.71 9.44
N THR A 62 -3.80 -2.18 10.58
CA THR A 62 -3.22 -0.82 10.71
C THR A 62 -1.87 -0.73 10.02
N ILE A 63 -1.01 -1.74 10.18
CA ILE A 63 0.28 -1.78 9.46
C ILE A 63 0.05 -1.89 7.95
N ALA A 64 -0.88 -2.73 7.51
CA ALA A 64 -1.23 -2.85 6.10
C ALA A 64 -1.77 -1.52 5.52
N ALA A 65 -2.63 -0.83 6.26
CA ALA A 65 -3.17 0.48 5.86
C ALA A 65 -2.07 1.54 5.82
N TRP A 66 -1.15 1.53 6.79
CA TRP A 66 0.00 2.43 6.81
C TRP A 66 0.89 2.28 5.56
N TRP A 67 1.13 1.04 5.11
CA TRP A 67 1.85 0.81 3.87
C TRP A 67 1.07 1.29 2.65
N ALA A 68 -0.20 0.91 2.55
CA ALA A 68 -1.02 1.17 1.38
C ALA A 68 -1.31 2.66 1.15
N PHE A 69 -1.52 3.43 2.22
CA PHE A 69 -1.93 4.83 2.15
C PHE A 69 -0.85 5.83 2.54
N GLY A 70 0.18 5.39 3.27
CA GLY A 70 1.27 6.23 3.72
C GLY A 70 2.54 5.97 2.95
N VAL A 71 3.13 4.79 3.18
CA VAL A 71 4.51 4.50 2.72
C VAL A 71 4.60 4.41 1.20
N LEU A 72 3.73 3.64 0.53
CA LEU A 72 3.82 3.44 -0.92
C LEU A 72 3.59 4.75 -1.70
N PRO A 73 2.49 5.51 -1.45
CA PRO A 73 2.28 6.78 -2.16
C PRO A 73 3.40 7.79 -1.92
N SER A 74 3.88 7.88 -0.67
CA SER A 74 4.96 8.81 -0.33
C SER A 74 6.27 8.39 -0.98
N ALA A 75 6.59 7.10 -1.00
CA ALA A 75 7.78 6.57 -1.64
C ALA A 75 7.77 6.88 -3.15
N TRP A 76 6.62 6.73 -3.81
CA TRP A 76 6.46 7.10 -5.22
C TRP A 76 6.71 8.59 -5.45
N ILE A 77 6.07 9.47 -4.67
CA ILE A 77 6.25 10.92 -4.81
C ILE A 77 7.72 11.30 -4.59
N TYR A 78 8.36 10.81 -3.53
CA TYR A 78 9.76 11.13 -3.23
C TYR A 78 10.73 10.58 -4.27
N PHE A 79 10.47 9.40 -4.83
CA PHE A 79 11.27 8.86 -5.91
C PHE A 79 11.16 9.74 -7.16
N MET A 80 9.94 10.09 -7.55
CA MET A 80 9.67 10.94 -8.71
C MET A 80 10.27 12.35 -8.55
N ASP A 81 10.18 12.94 -7.36
CA ASP A 81 10.74 14.26 -7.11
C ASP A 81 12.28 14.22 -7.03
N GLY A 82 12.85 13.14 -6.47
CA GLY A 82 14.30 12.95 -6.34
C GLY A 82 15.02 12.53 -7.62
N GLN A 83 14.31 11.92 -8.58
CA GLN A 83 14.87 11.42 -9.84
C GLN A 83 14.34 12.18 -11.06
N ARG A 84 13.86 13.41 -10.85
CA ARG A 84 13.25 14.24 -11.89
C ARG A 84 14.14 14.38 -13.13
N ASP A 85 15.42 14.70 -12.94
CA ASP A 85 16.37 14.90 -14.05
C ASP A 85 16.62 13.62 -14.88
N LEU A 86 16.46 12.44 -14.27
CA LEU A 86 16.62 11.16 -14.95
C LEU A 86 15.33 10.73 -15.67
N LEU A 87 14.17 11.05 -15.10
CA LEU A 87 12.88 10.53 -15.53
C LEU A 87 12.16 11.48 -16.49
N GLU A 88 12.24 12.78 -16.26
CA GLU A 88 11.60 13.82 -17.07
C GLU A 88 12.28 13.94 -18.45
N GLY A 89 11.49 13.91 -19.52
CA GLY A 89 11.99 14.05 -20.90
C GLY A 89 12.65 12.80 -21.50
N VAL A 90 13.15 11.88 -20.65
CA VAL A 90 13.83 10.64 -21.09
C VAL A 90 12.90 9.43 -21.02
N VAL A 91 12.23 9.22 -19.89
CA VAL A 91 11.37 8.06 -19.61
C VAL A 91 9.90 8.48 -19.62
N ILE A 92 9.60 9.65 -19.04
CA ILE A 92 8.28 10.23 -18.94
C ILE A 92 8.28 11.54 -19.74
N PRO A 93 7.40 11.69 -20.74
CA PRO A 93 7.33 12.91 -21.53
C PRO A 93 7.07 14.14 -20.63
N GLU A 94 7.77 15.25 -20.89
CA GLU A 94 7.50 16.53 -20.22
C GLU A 94 6.10 17.05 -20.56
N ALA A 95 5.71 16.88 -21.81
CA ALA A 95 4.41 17.30 -22.33
C ALA A 95 3.76 16.18 -23.14
N LEU A 96 2.44 16.05 -22.98
CA LEU A 96 1.61 15.26 -23.88
C LEU A 96 0.92 16.18 -24.87
N GLY A 97 1.14 15.94 -26.15
CA GLY A 97 0.40 16.56 -27.24
C GLY A 97 -0.24 15.52 -28.14
N ILE A 98 -1.52 15.69 -28.45
CA ILE A 98 -2.24 14.90 -29.45
C ILE A 98 -2.48 15.82 -30.66
N GLY A 99 -1.95 15.45 -31.83
CA GLY A 99 -2.19 16.20 -33.07
C GLY A 99 -1.61 17.62 -33.09
N GLY A 100 -0.46 17.86 -32.44
CA GLY A 100 0.22 19.17 -32.47
C GLY A 100 -0.30 20.22 -31.48
N ARG A 101 -1.27 19.88 -30.62
CA ARG A 101 -1.68 20.72 -29.48
C ARG A 101 -1.08 20.18 -28.19
N VAL A 102 -0.37 21.03 -27.45
CA VAL A 102 0.08 20.74 -26.09
C VAL A 102 -1.15 20.64 -25.19
N MET A 103 -1.50 19.43 -24.74
CA MET A 103 -2.66 19.21 -23.86
C MET A 103 -2.29 19.34 -22.39
N SER A 104 -1.03 19.10 -22.04
CA SER A 104 -0.47 19.32 -20.71
C SER A 104 0.99 19.68 -20.83
N ALA A 105 1.38 20.85 -20.32
CA ALA A 105 2.78 21.27 -20.20
C ALA A 105 3.46 20.72 -18.93
N ASN A 106 2.68 20.08 -18.03
CA ASN A 106 3.15 19.53 -16.76
C ASN A 106 2.80 18.03 -16.67
N PHE A 107 3.00 17.26 -17.76
CA PHE A 107 2.55 15.87 -17.79
C PHE A 107 3.26 15.02 -16.73
N TYR A 108 4.53 15.32 -16.41
CA TYR A 108 5.28 14.66 -15.35
C TYR A 108 4.57 14.71 -13.99
N GLN A 109 4.11 15.89 -13.57
CA GLN A 109 3.39 16.06 -12.30
C GLN A 109 2.03 15.37 -12.32
N VAL A 110 1.30 15.50 -13.44
CA VAL A 110 0.00 14.81 -13.61
C VAL A 110 0.18 13.30 -13.53
N PHE A 111 1.22 12.75 -14.16
CA PHE A 111 1.53 11.33 -14.10
C PHE A 111 1.86 10.88 -12.68
N ARG A 112 2.73 11.62 -11.98
CA ARG A 112 3.08 11.34 -10.57
C ARG A 112 1.82 11.24 -9.71
N ASP A 113 0.91 12.21 -9.84
CA ASP A 113 -0.28 12.29 -8.98
C ASP A 113 -1.37 11.28 -9.38
N VAL A 114 -1.51 10.97 -10.68
CA VAL A 114 -2.44 9.94 -11.17
C VAL A 114 -2.07 8.55 -10.64
N VAL A 115 -0.79 8.21 -10.55
CA VAL A 115 -0.34 6.94 -9.97
C VAL A 115 -0.76 6.85 -8.50
N VAL A 116 -0.54 7.89 -7.70
CA VAL A 116 -0.99 7.93 -6.30
C VAL A 116 -2.51 7.77 -6.18
N MET A 117 -3.27 8.42 -7.05
CA MET A 117 -4.72 8.28 -7.08
C MET A 117 -5.16 6.85 -7.41
N ALA A 118 -4.48 6.21 -8.37
CA ALA A 118 -4.74 4.83 -8.74
C ALA A 118 -4.40 3.85 -7.60
N GLU A 119 -3.23 4.00 -6.99
CA GLU A 119 -2.79 3.21 -5.82
C GLU A 119 -3.80 3.30 -4.68
N THR A 120 -4.20 4.52 -4.32
CA THR A 120 -5.18 4.77 -3.26
C THR A 120 -6.52 4.12 -3.58
N THR A 121 -7.00 4.25 -4.82
CA THR A 121 -8.25 3.64 -5.28
C THR A 121 -8.20 2.11 -5.18
N VAL A 122 -7.11 1.50 -5.67
CA VAL A 122 -6.89 0.05 -5.59
C VAL A 122 -6.83 -0.41 -4.14
N ALA A 123 -6.11 0.30 -3.28
CA ALA A 123 -6.04 0.00 -1.85
C ALA A 123 -7.42 0.07 -1.18
N MET A 124 -8.20 1.13 -1.43
CA MET A 124 -9.56 1.25 -0.89
C MET A 124 -10.46 0.09 -1.31
N LEU A 125 -10.45 -0.28 -2.59
CA LEU A 125 -11.23 -1.40 -3.10
C LEU A 125 -10.79 -2.73 -2.48
N ALA A 126 -9.48 -2.96 -2.35
CA ALA A 126 -8.94 -4.16 -1.73
C ALA A 126 -9.37 -4.28 -0.26
N PHE A 127 -9.28 -3.20 0.52
CA PHE A 127 -9.74 -3.17 1.90
C PHE A 127 -11.25 -3.37 2.02
N ALA A 128 -12.05 -2.77 1.14
CA ALA A 128 -13.50 -2.96 1.13
C ALA A 128 -13.88 -4.42 0.84
N VAL A 129 -13.27 -5.03 -0.18
CA VAL A 129 -13.49 -6.45 -0.52
C VAL A 129 -13.06 -7.36 0.62
N MET A 130 -11.91 -7.11 1.23
CA MET A 130 -11.42 -7.87 2.38
C MET A 130 -12.36 -7.76 3.57
N ALA A 131 -12.82 -6.55 3.91
CA ALA A 131 -13.77 -6.34 5.00
C ALA A 131 -15.06 -7.14 4.79
N VAL A 132 -15.62 -7.08 3.58
CA VAL A 132 -16.83 -7.86 3.23
C VAL A 132 -16.56 -9.37 3.29
N ALA A 133 -15.43 -9.83 2.76
CA ALA A 133 -15.06 -11.25 2.78
C ALA A 133 -14.89 -11.78 4.22
N VAL A 134 -14.24 -11.00 5.09
CA VAL A 134 -14.07 -11.32 6.51
C VAL A 134 -15.43 -11.33 7.21
N GLN A 135 -16.26 -10.32 7.03
CA GLN A 135 -17.60 -10.26 7.64
C GLN A 135 -18.47 -11.47 7.22
N LYS A 136 -18.43 -11.85 5.94
CA LYS A 136 -19.16 -13.04 5.45
C LYS A 136 -18.66 -14.34 6.07
N ARG A 137 -17.34 -14.47 6.25
CA ARG A 137 -16.74 -15.68 6.82
C ARG A 137 -16.88 -15.74 8.34
N TYR A 138 -16.98 -14.58 8.99
CA TYR A 138 -16.86 -14.41 10.42
C TYR A 138 -17.88 -13.40 10.95
N PRO A 139 -19.18 -13.75 10.97
CA PRO A 139 -20.25 -12.82 11.33
C PRO A 139 -20.28 -12.46 12.83
N ARG A 140 -19.60 -13.24 13.69
CA ARG A 140 -19.46 -12.96 15.12
C ARG A 140 -18.04 -12.47 15.43
N ALA A 141 -17.97 -11.39 16.21
CA ALA A 141 -16.72 -10.80 16.69
C ALA A 141 -16.19 -11.44 17.98
N LEU A 142 -17.05 -12.10 18.77
CA LEU A 142 -16.70 -12.78 20.02
C LEU A 142 -16.65 -14.30 19.83
N ALA A 143 -15.82 -14.97 20.63
CA ALA A 143 -15.78 -16.44 20.70
C ALA A 143 -17.11 -17.00 21.22
N GLN A 144 -17.41 -18.29 20.96
CA GLN A 144 -18.71 -18.90 21.30
C GLN A 144 -19.06 -18.81 22.79
N ASP A 145 -18.04 -18.81 23.65
CA ASP A 145 -18.20 -18.76 25.12
C ASP A 145 -17.89 -17.38 25.73
N GLU A 146 -17.55 -16.37 24.92
CA GLU A 146 -17.34 -15.00 25.39
C GLU A 146 -18.66 -14.23 25.40
N GLN A 147 -19.19 -13.94 26.59
CA GLN A 147 -20.33 -13.04 26.73
C GLN A 147 -19.93 -11.62 26.34
N ALA A 148 -20.78 -10.98 25.53
CA ALA A 148 -20.69 -9.55 25.27
C ALA A 148 -20.71 -8.81 26.62
N ARG A 149 -19.63 -8.10 26.95
CA ARG A 149 -19.62 -7.20 28.10
C ARG A 149 -20.69 -6.13 27.88
N PRO A 150 -21.32 -5.57 28.92
CA PRO A 150 -22.34 -4.53 28.75
C PRO A 150 -21.86 -3.28 27.99
N GLN A 151 -20.54 -3.10 27.83
CA GLN A 151 -19.91 -2.04 27.03
C GLN A 151 -19.66 -2.42 25.55
N SER A 152 -19.65 -3.71 25.20
CA SER A 152 -19.54 -4.15 23.81
C SER A 152 -20.96 -4.20 23.24
N GLY A 153 -21.39 -3.08 22.64
CA GLY A 153 -22.71 -2.89 22.02
C GLY A 153 -22.99 -3.83 20.84
N GLY A 154 -23.04 -5.14 21.10
CA GLY A 154 -23.51 -6.14 20.16
C GLY A 154 -25.03 -6.03 20.06
N TYR A 155 -25.50 -5.70 18.86
CA TYR A 155 -26.92 -5.83 18.50
C TYR A 155 -27.40 -7.25 18.77
N LYS A 156 -28.59 -7.35 19.37
CA LYS A 156 -29.36 -8.59 19.47
C LYS A 156 -29.73 -9.11 18.08
#